data_AF-A0A969F3S0-F1
#
_entry.id   AF-A0A969F3S0-F1
#
_cell.length_a   1.000
_cell.length_b   1.000
_cell.length_c   1.000
_cell.angle_alpha   90.00
_cell.angle_beta   90.00
_cell.angle_gamma   90.00
#
_symmetry.space_group_name_H-M   'P 1'
#
loop_
_entity.id
_entity.type
_entity.pdbx_description
1 polymer ?
#
loop_
_entity_poly.entity_id
_entity_poly.type
_entity_poly.pdbx_seq_one_letter_code
_entity_poly.pdbx_strand_id
1 'polypeptide(L)'
;MLLVFAGYVGLTVAVARPLWDALPLLQTFQFPWRFLAPATLAAALLTGGLVSVNGNRLAVSGYRSDYRLRITDYGLPLLLIIILSAAHWGWLYPQQCTVPADTSLAGMVAWEQATQTLGTTASRELLPTAVNHVPEDTADLPPWSARLSSADLPQGATIHTAVYHPLRAQIELETAVPFTARFRTVFFPGWRVWVDGSPVPIIPSDPDGLITFAVPDGRHTIEVAFGETPLRWLADMLSLLSLALLIVILWRAPHHLWQRCEEAEEEVTADLCVPSCLLRSPSQIATHWLWALLVVGLLLLTVKWLLVDQGFTPLHHNGLAAGEWADLPVASGVTFGAPSNPTLVRLWGGQTWPTAVPADQPLPITLYWQALSALEKEYRVGLTLVDESGARWSSTDLRDDRWSRGAPPTTAWPPDQIAQTALLIDLLEGTPPGTYEVRLSLFDRESFMPLTVYEEGQPLGPYLSLGQIEVQPPKQPTAVSDTPLFASDEIAFYGSYLDRSGTAPGDIVWLSLFWSLKQEVGTAVTLSLLDEAGTVWQTWPVTLPAQGPGLWRSQLPSPCL
;
A
#
# COMPACT_ATOMS: atom_id res chain seq x y z
N MET A 1 -33.01 7.41 4.80
CA MET A 1 -31.77 7.41 4.01
C MET A 1 -30.81 8.53 4.42
N LEU A 2 -31.23 9.79 4.55
CA LEU A 2 -30.32 10.87 4.98
C LEU A 2 -29.65 10.61 6.33
N LEU A 3 -30.41 10.14 7.33
CA LEU A 3 -29.88 9.73 8.63
C LEU A 3 -28.91 8.54 8.53
N VAL A 4 -29.14 7.62 7.60
CA VAL A 4 -28.28 6.46 7.37
C VAL A 4 -26.94 6.92 6.77
N PHE A 5 -26.99 7.78 5.76
CA PHE A 5 -25.81 8.41 5.17
C PHE A 5 -25.01 9.20 6.21
N ALA A 6 -25.67 10.11 6.93
CA ALA A 6 -25.05 10.93 7.95
C ALA A 6 -24.48 10.10 9.11
N GLY A 7 -25.16 9.01 9.51
CA GLY A 7 -24.67 8.09 10.53
C GLY A 7 -23.39 7.38 10.11
N TYR A 8 -23.35 6.81 8.90
CA TYR A 8 -22.17 6.12 8.40
C TYR A 8 -20.97 7.05 8.14
N VAL A 9 -21.21 8.24 7.58
CA VAL A 9 -20.17 9.27 7.44
C VAL A 9 -19.72 9.79 8.81
N GLY A 10 -20.64 9.93 9.77
CA GLY A 10 -20.33 10.32 11.14
C GLY A 10 -19.39 9.34 11.83
N LEU A 11 -19.53 8.04 11.56
CA LEU A 11 -18.63 7.01 12.10
C LEU A 11 -17.19 7.10 11.57
N THR A 12 -16.94 7.83 10.47
CA THR A 12 -15.61 7.92 9.86
C THR A 12 -14.78 9.10 10.37
N VAL A 13 -15.40 10.03 11.12
CA VAL A 13 -14.74 11.23 11.64
C VAL A 13 -14.35 11.09 13.11
N ALA A 14 -13.32 11.84 13.53
CA ALA A 14 -12.77 11.78 14.88
C ALA A 14 -13.81 12.03 16.00
N VAL A 15 -14.90 12.76 15.70
CA VAL A 15 -16.00 13.04 16.63
C VAL A 15 -16.68 11.74 17.11
N ALA A 16 -16.68 10.67 16.31
CA ALA A 16 -17.27 9.39 16.69
C ALA A 16 -16.38 8.54 17.61
N ARG A 17 -15.16 8.98 17.96
CA ARG A 17 -14.23 8.19 18.79
C ARG A 17 -14.85 7.63 20.08
N PRO A 18 -15.64 8.38 20.88
CA PRO A 18 -16.25 7.81 22.08
C PRO A 18 -17.17 6.62 21.81
N LEU A 19 -17.83 6.60 20.64
CA LEU A 19 -18.69 5.50 20.22
C LEU A 19 -17.87 4.26 19.81
N TRP A 20 -16.72 4.48 19.16
CA TRP A 20 -15.76 3.41 18.85
C TRP A 20 -15.16 2.79 20.12
N ASP A 21 -14.84 3.62 21.11
CA ASP A 21 -14.30 3.16 22.39
C ASP A 21 -15.36 2.37 23.20
N ALA A 22 -16.64 2.75 23.09
CA ALA A 22 -17.74 2.12 23.80
C ALA A 22 -18.26 0.81 23.17
N LEU A 23 -18.02 0.57 21.87
CA LEU A 23 -18.58 -0.57 21.13
C LEU A 23 -17.47 -1.49 20.59
N PRO A 24 -17.15 -2.61 21.27
CA PRO A 24 -16.09 -3.54 20.86
C PRO A 24 -16.22 -4.07 19.43
N LEU A 25 -17.46 -4.23 18.94
CA LEU A 25 -17.70 -4.68 17.56
C LEU A 25 -17.17 -3.69 16.53
N LEU A 26 -17.24 -2.38 16.79
CA LEU A 26 -16.70 -1.37 15.88
C LEU A 26 -15.18 -1.50 15.78
N GLN A 27 -14.50 -1.76 16.90
CA GLN A 27 -13.03 -1.92 16.96
C GLN A 27 -12.53 -3.07 16.07
N THR A 28 -13.39 -4.06 15.78
CA THR A 28 -13.05 -5.18 14.88
C THR A 28 -12.89 -4.73 13.42
N PHE A 29 -13.54 -3.63 13.01
CA PHE A 29 -13.47 -3.16 11.63
C PHE A 29 -12.16 -2.45 11.29
N GLN A 30 -11.27 -2.19 12.26
CA GLN A 30 -9.92 -1.58 12.19
C GLN A 30 -9.82 -0.19 11.52
N PHE A 31 -10.69 0.11 10.56
CA PHE A 31 -10.61 1.24 9.66
C PHE A 31 -11.97 1.93 9.50
N PRO A 32 -12.14 3.14 10.07
CA PRO A 32 -13.42 3.85 10.03
C PRO A 32 -13.95 4.13 8.63
N TRP A 33 -13.07 4.28 7.62
CA TRP A 33 -13.48 4.49 6.23
C TRP A 33 -14.24 3.31 5.61
N ARG A 34 -14.22 2.11 6.21
CA ARG A 34 -15.06 0.97 5.75
C ARG A 34 -16.57 1.30 5.79
N PHE A 35 -16.99 2.23 6.65
CA PHE A 35 -18.38 2.70 6.69
C PHE A 35 -18.76 3.63 5.52
N LEU A 36 -17.79 4.08 4.70
CA LEU A 36 -18.12 4.79 3.46
C LEU A 36 -18.82 3.88 2.45
N ALA A 37 -18.58 2.56 2.48
CA ALA A 37 -19.24 1.62 1.57
C ALA A 37 -20.78 1.57 1.75
N PRO A 38 -21.34 1.38 2.96
CA PRO A 38 -22.79 1.51 3.13
C PRO A 38 -23.28 2.97 3.00
N ALA A 39 -22.42 3.97 3.24
CA ALA A 39 -22.77 5.37 2.99
C ALA A 39 -22.99 5.65 1.48
N THR A 40 -22.19 5.08 0.58
CA THR A 40 -22.36 5.30 -0.87
C THR A 40 -23.70 4.75 -1.37
N LEU A 41 -24.18 3.62 -0.83
CA LEU A 41 -25.52 3.11 -1.14
C LEU A 41 -26.61 4.10 -0.70
N ALA A 42 -26.53 4.63 0.52
CA ALA A 42 -27.47 5.62 1.02
C ALA A 42 -27.42 6.92 0.20
N ALA A 43 -26.22 7.34 -0.21
CA ALA A 43 -26.02 8.48 -1.10
C ALA A 43 -26.66 8.26 -2.47
N ALA A 44 -26.51 7.08 -3.08
CA ALA A 44 -27.12 6.75 -4.36
C ALA A 44 -28.66 6.84 -4.30
N LEU A 45 -29.27 6.31 -3.23
CA LEU A 45 -30.72 6.41 -3.03
C LEU A 45 -31.19 7.85 -2.80
N LEU A 46 -30.42 8.66 -2.05
CA LEU A 46 -30.72 10.08 -1.86
C LEU A 46 -30.64 10.86 -3.16
N THR A 47 -29.63 10.59 -3.98
CA THR A 47 -29.48 11.20 -5.31
C THR A 47 -30.66 10.84 -6.21
N GLY A 48 -31.07 9.56 -6.24
CA GLY A 48 -32.27 9.14 -6.97
C GLY A 48 -33.54 9.85 -6.47
N GLY A 49 -33.71 9.99 -5.15
CA GLY A 49 -34.83 10.72 -4.54
C GLY A 49 -34.85 12.20 -4.92
N LEU A 50 -33.70 12.88 -4.92
CA LEU A 50 -33.57 14.29 -5.31
C LEU A 50 -33.96 14.53 -6.78
N VAL A 51 -33.52 13.65 -7.68
CA VAL A 51 -33.88 13.72 -9.11
C VAL A 51 -35.39 13.53 -9.29
N SER A 52 -36.00 12.58 -8.57
CA SER A 52 -37.45 12.32 -8.64
C SER A 52 -38.30 13.49 -8.14
N VAL A 53 -37.91 14.13 -7.03
CA VAL A 53 -38.63 15.28 -6.46
C VAL A 53 -38.57 16.51 -7.36
N ASN A 54 -37.43 16.77 -7.99
CA ASN A 54 -37.28 17.91 -8.91
C ASN A 54 -38.04 17.70 -10.22
N GLY A 55 -38.10 16.47 -10.75
CA GLY A 55 -38.94 16.13 -11.90
C GLY A 55 -40.43 16.40 -11.63
N ASN A 56 -40.92 16.08 -10.43
CA ASN A 56 -42.32 16.34 -10.05
C ASN A 56 -42.62 17.84 -9.84
N ARG A 57 -41.69 18.65 -9.34
CA ARG A 57 -41.89 20.10 -9.20
C ARG A 57 -41.98 20.84 -10.54
N LEU A 58 -41.23 20.39 -11.54
CA LEU A 58 -41.31 20.93 -12.91
C LEU A 58 -42.65 20.56 -13.59
N ALA A 59 -43.22 19.40 -13.28
CA ALA A 59 -44.51 18.97 -13.83
C ALA A 59 -45.72 19.74 -13.23
N VAL A 60 -45.60 20.28 -12.01
CA VAL A 60 -46.70 20.97 -11.29
C VAL A 60 -46.77 22.47 -11.63
N SER A 61 -45.70 23.06 -12.15
CA SER A 61 -45.68 24.45 -12.64
C SER A 61 -46.32 24.54 -14.03
N GLY A 62 -47.66 24.59 -14.06
CA GLY A 62 -48.47 24.61 -15.28
C GLY A 62 -48.12 25.74 -16.25
N TYR A 63 -47.33 25.40 -17.27
CA TYR A 63 -47.25 26.16 -18.51
C TYR A 63 -47.18 25.19 -19.69
N ARG A 64 -48.19 25.24 -20.56
CA ARG A 64 -48.16 24.58 -21.88
C ARG A 64 -46.97 25.12 -22.66
N SER A 65 -45.91 24.33 -22.84
CA SER A 65 -45.02 24.47 -23.99
C SER A 65 -44.23 23.18 -24.19
N ASP A 66 -44.23 22.68 -25.43
CA ASP A 66 -43.33 21.68 -26.00
C ASP A 66 -42.39 20.96 -25.05
N TYR A 67 -42.58 19.64 -24.94
CA TYR A 67 -41.63 18.69 -24.38
C TYR A 67 -40.36 18.61 -25.23
N ARG A 68 -39.62 19.72 -25.36
CA ARG A 68 -38.19 19.66 -25.61
C ARG A 68 -37.58 19.18 -24.31
N LEU A 69 -37.11 17.93 -24.29
CA LEU A 69 -36.21 17.39 -23.26
C LEU A 69 -35.17 18.47 -22.94
N ARG A 70 -35.39 19.25 -21.88
CA ARG A 70 -34.43 20.28 -21.51
C ARG A 70 -33.21 19.54 -21.00
N ILE A 71 -32.10 19.73 -21.68
CA ILE A 71 -30.77 19.22 -21.28
C ILE A 71 -30.49 19.50 -19.80
N THR A 72 -31.12 20.50 -19.18
CA THR A 72 -30.97 20.81 -17.75
C THR A 72 -31.53 19.74 -16.79
N ASP A 73 -32.60 19.02 -17.14
CA ASP A 73 -33.27 18.08 -16.23
C ASP A 73 -32.54 16.73 -16.17
N TYR A 74 -31.80 16.41 -17.23
CA TYR A 74 -31.11 15.13 -17.43
C TYR A 74 -29.58 15.28 -17.52
N GLY A 75 -29.12 16.41 -18.02
CA GLY A 75 -27.72 16.68 -18.27
C GLY A 75 -26.93 16.90 -17.00
N LEU A 76 -27.50 17.51 -15.94
CA LEU A 76 -26.76 17.69 -14.68
C LEU A 76 -26.46 16.34 -13.98
N PRO A 77 -27.43 15.42 -13.78
CA PRO A 77 -27.11 14.09 -13.24
C PRO A 77 -26.14 13.29 -14.11
N LEU A 78 -26.30 13.29 -15.43
CA LEU A 78 -25.40 12.60 -16.36
C LEU A 78 -23.99 13.20 -16.33
N LEU A 79 -23.87 14.52 -16.30
CA LEU A 79 -22.60 15.22 -16.16
C LEU A 79 -21.92 14.87 -14.83
N LEU A 80 -22.67 14.82 -13.72
CA LEU A 80 -22.13 14.39 -12.44
C LEU A 80 -21.65 12.94 -12.48
N ILE A 81 -22.38 12.02 -13.12
CA ILE A 81 -21.94 10.63 -13.31
C ILE A 81 -20.63 10.59 -14.12
N ILE A 82 -20.54 11.36 -15.21
CA ILE A 82 -19.33 11.45 -16.04
C ILE A 82 -18.15 12.00 -15.23
N ILE A 83 -18.33 13.12 -14.52
CA ILE A 83 -17.29 13.75 -13.71
C ILE A 83 -16.83 12.82 -12.60
N LEU A 84 -17.76 12.23 -11.85
CA LEU A 84 -17.43 11.31 -10.75
C LEU A 84 -16.74 10.07 -11.29
N SER A 85 -17.19 9.49 -12.39
CA SER A 85 -16.56 8.32 -13.01
C SER A 85 -15.14 8.65 -13.49
N ALA A 86 -14.97 9.76 -14.21
CA ALA A 86 -13.67 10.22 -14.70
C ALA A 86 -12.69 10.53 -13.57
N ALA A 87 -13.16 11.13 -12.48
CA ALA A 87 -12.35 11.39 -11.28
C ALA A 87 -11.84 10.10 -10.60
N HIS A 88 -12.51 8.96 -10.83
CA HIS A 88 -12.11 7.67 -10.28
C HIS A 88 -11.30 6.80 -11.26
N TRP A 89 -11.18 7.16 -12.53
CA TRP A 89 -10.43 6.36 -13.50
C TRP A 89 -8.95 6.22 -13.18
N GLY A 90 -8.35 7.20 -12.49
CA GLY A 90 -6.95 7.10 -12.03
C GLY A 90 -6.71 5.89 -11.11
N TRP A 91 -7.70 5.51 -10.30
CA TRP A 91 -7.61 4.34 -9.41
C TRP A 91 -7.58 3.00 -10.16
N LEU A 92 -7.91 2.98 -11.46
CA LEU A 92 -7.82 1.78 -12.30
C LEU A 92 -6.40 1.49 -12.79
N TYR A 93 -5.44 2.38 -12.53
CA TYR A 93 -4.03 2.20 -12.87
C TYR A 93 -3.20 2.16 -11.58
N PRO A 94 -3.17 1.02 -10.87
CA PRO A 94 -2.40 0.91 -9.64
C PRO A 94 -0.91 1.10 -9.95
N GLN A 95 -0.31 2.16 -9.40
CA GLN A 95 1.11 2.49 -9.62
C GLN A 95 2.08 1.55 -8.88
N GLN A 96 1.58 0.83 -7.87
CA GLN A 96 2.40 0.23 -6.81
C GLN A 96 2.35 -1.30 -6.73
N CYS A 97 1.47 -1.94 -7.52
CA CYS A 97 1.29 -3.40 -7.48
C CYS A 97 1.08 -3.91 -8.90
N THR A 98 1.99 -4.76 -9.37
CA THR A 98 1.73 -5.57 -10.56
C THR A 98 0.68 -6.63 -10.20
N VAL A 99 -0.32 -6.77 -11.07
CA VAL A 99 -1.30 -7.86 -10.94
C VAL A 99 -0.54 -9.19 -11.13
N PRO A 100 -0.84 -10.24 -10.35
CA PRO A 100 -0.23 -11.55 -10.56
C PRO A 100 -0.38 -11.99 -12.01
N ALA A 101 0.74 -12.30 -12.68
CA ALA A 101 0.72 -12.73 -14.08
C ALA A 101 0.00 -14.08 -14.26
N ASP A 102 0.16 -14.97 -13.28
CA ASP A 102 -0.57 -16.23 -13.20
C ASP A 102 -1.76 -16.11 -12.24
N THR A 103 -2.97 -16.11 -12.80
CA THR A 103 -4.25 -16.06 -12.06
C THR A 103 -4.78 -17.45 -11.71
N SER A 104 -4.01 -18.51 -11.98
CA SER A 104 -4.30 -19.84 -11.46
C SER A 104 -4.19 -19.87 -9.94
N LEU A 105 -4.79 -20.89 -9.30
CA LEU A 105 -4.65 -21.07 -7.86
C LEU A 105 -3.18 -21.23 -7.43
N ALA A 106 -2.37 -21.87 -8.28
CA ALA A 106 -0.93 -22.03 -8.04
C ALA A 106 -0.21 -20.68 -8.05
N GLY A 107 -0.49 -19.86 -9.07
CA GLY A 107 0.06 -18.52 -9.22
C GLY A 107 -0.34 -17.59 -8.08
N MET A 108 -1.61 -17.64 -7.65
CA MET A 108 -2.08 -16.86 -6.51
C MET A 108 -1.38 -17.26 -5.20
N VAL A 109 -1.23 -18.56 -4.91
CA VAL A 109 -0.51 -19.02 -3.71
C VAL A 109 0.97 -18.64 -3.76
N ALA A 110 1.63 -18.78 -4.90
CA ALA A 110 3.02 -18.37 -5.08
C ALA A 110 3.19 -16.85 -4.87
N TRP A 111 2.24 -16.05 -5.37
CA TRP A 111 2.22 -14.61 -5.17
C TRP A 111 2.00 -14.23 -3.70
N GLU A 112 1.09 -14.90 -2.99
CA GLU A 112 0.89 -14.69 -1.54
C GLU A 112 2.15 -15.01 -0.74
N GLN A 113 2.84 -16.11 -1.07
CA GLN A 113 4.09 -16.50 -0.43
C GLN A 113 5.21 -15.48 -0.68
N ALA A 114 5.34 -15.01 -1.91
CA ALA A 114 6.36 -14.03 -2.31
C ALA A 114 6.12 -12.63 -1.73
N THR A 115 4.86 -12.26 -1.48
CA THR A 115 4.48 -10.94 -0.96
C THR A 115 4.12 -10.95 0.52
N GLN A 116 4.17 -12.11 1.17
CA GLN A 116 3.71 -12.35 2.55
C GLN A 116 2.24 -11.98 2.81
N THR A 117 1.42 -11.85 1.76
CA THR A 117 -0.01 -11.50 1.84
C THR A 117 -0.90 -12.74 2.00
N LEU A 118 -0.58 -13.58 2.98
CA LEU A 118 -1.21 -14.87 3.19
C LEU A 118 -2.75 -14.78 3.26
N GLY A 119 -3.43 -15.65 2.51
CA GLY A 119 -4.89 -15.68 2.41
C GLY A 119 -5.47 -14.49 1.66
N THR A 120 -4.72 -13.88 0.74
CA THR A 120 -5.02 -12.61 0.06
C THR A 120 -5.27 -11.43 1.00
N THR A 121 -4.77 -11.51 2.24
CA THR A 121 -4.90 -10.42 3.23
C THR A 121 -3.59 -9.65 3.36
N ALA A 122 -3.67 -8.33 3.48
CA ALA A 122 -2.49 -7.47 3.55
C ALA A 122 -1.75 -7.53 4.90
N SER A 123 -2.44 -7.92 5.98
CA SER A 123 -1.89 -7.85 7.35
C SER A 123 -2.34 -9.01 8.24
N ARG A 124 -2.66 -10.20 7.68
CA ARG A 124 -3.14 -11.36 8.46
C ARG A 124 -4.42 -11.04 9.26
N GLU A 125 -5.24 -10.12 8.75
CA GLU A 125 -6.31 -9.43 9.49
C GLU A 125 -7.55 -10.29 9.79
N LEU A 126 -7.75 -11.36 9.02
CA LEU A 126 -8.98 -12.18 9.04
C LEU A 126 -8.66 -13.67 9.20
N LEU A 127 -7.71 -13.98 10.06
CA LEU A 127 -7.40 -15.37 10.39
C LEU A 127 -8.47 -15.97 11.32
N PRO A 128 -8.80 -17.26 11.16
CA PRO A 128 -9.64 -17.98 12.11
C PRO A 128 -9.08 -17.92 13.53
N THR A 129 -9.96 -17.90 14.52
CA THR A 129 -9.59 -17.80 15.95
C THR A 129 -8.71 -18.93 16.48
N ALA A 130 -8.60 -20.03 15.72
CA ALA A 130 -7.71 -21.14 16.05
C ALA A 130 -6.25 -20.91 15.64
N VAL A 131 -5.95 -19.85 14.89
CA VAL A 131 -4.58 -19.52 14.45
C VAL A 131 -3.93 -18.59 15.46
N ASN A 132 -3.03 -19.13 16.26
CA ASN A 132 -2.25 -18.36 17.23
C ASN A 132 -0.86 -17.98 16.69
N HIS A 133 -0.39 -18.72 15.70
CA HIS A 133 0.91 -18.53 15.07
C HIS A 133 0.80 -18.66 13.55
N VAL A 134 1.45 -17.75 12.83
CA VAL A 134 1.57 -17.77 11.37
C VAL A 134 3.05 -17.89 11.04
N PRO A 135 3.46 -18.85 10.20
CA PRO A 135 4.86 -19.01 9.81
C PRO A 135 5.45 -17.71 9.28
N GLU A 136 6.65 -17.35 9.76
CA GLU A 136 7.39 -16.19 9.29
C GLU A 136 8.04 -16.44 7.92
N ASP A 137 8.53 -17.67 7.70
CA ASP A 137 9.08 -18.11 6.42
C ASP A 137 8.04 -18.93 5.64
N THR A 138 7.65 -18.40 4.49
CA THR A 138 6.69 -19.02 3.57
C THR A 138 7.35 -19.99 2.60
N ALA A 139 8.68 -20.00 2.49
CA ALA A 139 9.44 -20.86 1.57
C ALA A 139 9.36 -22.34 1.94
N ASP A 140 9.11 -22.66 3.22
CA ASP A 140 8.95 -24.03 3.73
C ASP A 140 7.51 -24.57 3.58
N LEU A 141 6.58 -23.75 3.10
CA LEU A 141 5.21 -24.19 2.84
C LEU A 141 5.17 -25.02 1.55
N PRO A 142 4.54 -26.20 1.55
CA PRO A 142 4.51 -27.04 0.36
C PRO A 142 3.58 -26.39 -0.67
N PRO A 143 3.70 -26.75 -1.95
CA PRO A 143 2.80 -26.22 -2.96
C PRO A 143 1.35 -26.54 -2.60
N TRP A 144 0.41 -25.69 -3.04
CA TRP A 144 -1.03 -25.91 -2.85
C TRP A 144 -1.50 -27.30 -3.33
N SER A 145 -0.78 -27.89 -4.30
CA SER A 145 -1.00 -29.21 -4.87
C SER A 145 -0.54 -30.36 -3.96
N ALA A 146 -0.02 -30.07 -2.76
CA ALA A 146 0.46 -31.04 -1.78
C ALA A 146 0.09 -30.63 -0.35
N ARG A 147 -1.21 -30.40 -0.10
CA ARG A 147 -1.72 -30.00 1.22
C ARG A 147 -1.57 -31.06 2.32
N LEU A 148 -1.37 -32.33 1.96
CA LEU A 148 -0.91 -33.35 2.88
C LEU A 148 0.55 -33.65 2.55
N SER A 149 1.48 -33.16 3.37
CA SER A 149 2.91 -33.29 3.08
C SER A 149 3.40 -34.70 3.38
N SER A 150 4.21 -35.26 2.48
CA SER A 150 4.89 -36.54 2.71
C SER A 150 5.87 -36.49 3.88
N ALA A 151 6.39 -35.30 4.23
CA ALA A 151 7.27 -35.11 5.39
C ALA A 151 6.53 -35.26 6.74
N ASP A 152 5.20 -35.08 6.74
CA ASP A 152 4.36 -35.21 7.93
C ASP A 152 3.80 -36.65 8.10
N LEU A 153 4.14 -37.58 7.19
CA LEU A 153 3.65 -38.95 7.21
C LEU A 153 4.53 -39.86 8.08
N PRO A 154 3.94 -40.87 8.75
CA PRO A 154 4.71 -41.87 9.48
C PRO A 154 5.60 -42.70 8.53
N GLN A 155 6.69 -43.25 9.07
CA GLN A 155 7.64 -44.03 8.28
C GLN A 155 6.95 -45.24 7.64
N GLY A 156 7.07 -45.37 6.31
CA GLY A 156 6.44 -46.44 5.53
C GLY A 156 5.02 -46.12 5.04
N ALA A 157 4.47 -44.94 5.33
CA ALA A 157 3.23 -44.50 4.72
C ALA A 157 3.46 -43.96 3.29
N THR A 158 2.52 -44.26 2.40
CA THR A 158 2.60 -43.91 0.97
C THR A 158 1.29 -43.32 0.48
N ILE A 159 1.36 -42.14 -0.14
CA ILE A 159 0.24 -41.56 -0.88
C ILE A 159 0.24 -42.17 -2.28
N HIS A 160 -0.83 -42.89 -2.64
CA HIS A 160 -1.00 -43.51 -3.95
C HIS A 160 -1.53 -42.51 -4.97
N THR A 161 -2.56 -41.76 -4.59
CA THR A 161 -3.17 -40.72 -5.40
C THR A 161 -3.58 -39.55 -4.52
N ALA A 162 -3.45 -38.33 -5.02
CA ALA A 162 -3.95 -37.14 -4.34
C ALA A 162 -4.42 -36.12 -5.37
N VAL A 163 -5.69 -35.74 -5.30
CA VAL A 163 -6.32 -34.74 -6.16
C VAL A 163 -6.83 -33.61 -5.29
N TYR A 164 -6.30 -32.40 -5.52
CA TYR A 164 -6.64 -31.22 -4.76
C TYR A 164 -7.42 -30.21 -5.63
N HIS A 165 -8.50 -29.68 -5.07
CA HIS A 165 -9.29 -28.57 -5.61
C HIS A 165 -9.46 -27.49 -4.54
N PRO A 166 -9.92 -26.26 -4.86
CA PRO A 166 -10.04 -25.18 -3.87
C PRO A 166 -10.82 -25.57 -2.60
N LEU A 167 -11.98 -26.21 -2.77
CA LEU A 167 -12.91 -26.54 -1.68
C LEU A 167 -13.03 -28.05 -1.40
N ARG A 168 -12.23 -28.89 -2.07
CA ARG A 168 -12.24 -30.34 -1.89
C ARG A 168 -10.88 -30.99 -2.13
N ALA A 169 -10.62 -32.13 -1.52
CA ALA A 169 -9.47 -32.97 -1.79
C ALA A 169 -9.85 -34.45 -1.64
N GLN A 170 -9.30 -35.30 -2.49
CA GLN A 170 -9.42 -36.75 -2.40
C GLN A 170 -8.03 -37.36 -2.41
N ILE A 171 -7.71 -38.16 -1.40
CA ILE A 171 -6.36 -38.70 -1.17
C ILE A 171 -6.49 -40.19 -0.87
N GLU A 172 -5.82 -41.04 -1.65
CA GLU A 172 -5.60 -42.44 -1.30
C GLU A 172 -4.26 -42.57 -0.59
N LEU A 173 -4.31 -43.01 0.67
CA LEU A 173 -3.14 -43.17 1.53
C LEU A 173 -3.10 -44.59 2.07
N GLU A 174 -1.92 -45.17 2.16
CA GLU A 174 -1.65 -46.41 2.87
C GLU A 174 -0.63 -46.17 3.98
N THR A 175 -0.92 -46.65 5.20
CA THR A 175 -0.03 -46.51 6.35
C THR A 175 -0.06 -47.78 7.19
N ALA A 176 1.09 -48.15 7.78
CA ALA A 176 1.19 -49.32 8.66
C ALA A 176 0.79 -49.02 10.12
N VAL A 177 0.70 -47.74 10.48
CA VAL A 177 0.37 -47.29 11.84
C VAL A 177 -0.73 -46.23 11.80
N PRO A 178 -1.64 -46.21 12.79
CA PRO A 178 -2.59 -45.12 12.92
C PRO A 178 -1.84 -43.84 13.29
N PHE A 179 -2.28 -42.72 12.72
CA PHE A 179 -1.66 -41.43 12.97
C PHE A 179 -2.66 -40.28 12.83
N THR A 180 -2.29 -39.11 13.34
CA THR A 180 -3.04 -37.88 13.14
C THR A 180 -2.50 -37.17 11.91
N ALA A 181 -3.27 -37.18 10.82
CA ALA A 181 -2.93 -36.46 9.62
C ALA A 181 -3.09 -34.96 9.84
N ARG A 182 -2.07 -34.19 9.44
CA ARG A 182 -2.10 -32.72 9.43
C ARG A 182 -2.30 -32.23 8.00
N PHE A 183 -3.50 -31.75 7.71
CA PHE A 183 -3.86 -31.20 6.42
C PHE A 183 -3.61 -29.69 6.42
N ARG A 184 -2.71 -29.21 5.56
CA ARG A 184 -2.23 -27.82 5.48
C ARG A 184 -3.29 -26.90 4.84
N THR A 185 -4.42 -26.79 5.53
CA THR A 185 -5.49 -25.82 5.32
C THR A 185 -5.94 -25.38 6.70
N VAL A 186 -6.03 -24.06 6.91
CA VAL A 186 -6.47 -23.51 8.19
C VAL A 186 -7.91 -23.91 8.45
N PHE A 187 -8.19 -24.32 9.69
CA PHE A 187 -9.53 -24.69 10.12
C PHE A 187 -10.49 -23.50 10.02
N PHE A 188 -11.67 -23.77 9.43
CA PHE A 188 -12.80 -22.84 9.43
C PHE A 188 -14.11 -23.63 9.50
N PRO A 189 -15.16 -23.11 10.18
CA PRO A 189 -16.46 -23.77 10.22
C PRO A 189 -17.00 -24.08 8.82
N GLY A 190 -17.27 -25.36 8.54
CA GLY A 190 -17.75 -25.84 7.24
C GLY A 190 -16.86 -26.92 6.63
N TRP A 191 -15.57 -26.98 7.00
CA TRP A 191 -14.70 -28.10 6.62
C TRP A 191 -15.14 -29.39 7.30
N ARG A 192 -15.09 -30.48 6.55
CA ARG A 192 -15.41 -31.84 7.00
C ARG A 192 -14.44 -32.83 6.34
N VAL A 193 -14.17 -33.92 7.04
CA VAL A 193 -13.30 -35.00 6.56
C VAL A 193 -14.02 -36.32 6.71
N TRP A 194 -13.88 -37.18 5.71
CA TRP A 194 -14.35 -38.55 5.70
C TRP A 194 -13.18 -39.49 5.43
N VAL A 195 -13.15 -40.61 6.14
CA VAL A 195 -12.22 -41.72 5.90
C VAL A 195 -13.07 -42.92 5.50
N ASP A 196 -12.89 -43.41 4.28
CA ASP A 196 -13.71 -44.46 3.66
C ASP A 196 -15.22 -44.18 3.72
N GLY A 197 -15.59 -42.91 3.48
CA GLY A 197 -16.98 -42.44 3.53
C GLY A 197 -17.55 -42.22 4.94
N SER A 198 -16.81 -42.56 6.00
CA SER A 198 -17.23 -42.32 7.38
C SER A 198 -16.70 -40.96 7.88
N PRO A 199 -17.55 -40.08 8.42
CA PRO A 199 -17.10 -38.77 8.89
C PRO A 199 -16.18 -38.92 10.12
N VAL A 200 -15.06 -38.21 10.11
CA VAL A 200 -14.12 -38.15 11.24
C VAL A 200 -14.10 -36.75 11.84
N PRO A 201 -13.93 -36.62 13.17
CA PRO A 201 -13.81 -35.32 13.81
C PRO A 201 -12.52 -34.63 13.34
N ILE A 202 -12.62 -33.32 13.08
CA ILE A 202 -11.47 -32.47 12.79
C ILE A 202 -11.16 -31.56 13.98
N ILE A 203 -9.88 -31.41 14.28
CA ILE A 203 -9.39 -30.59 15.38
C ILE A 203 -8.35 -29.60 14.82
N PRO A 204 -8.44 -28.30 15.12
CA PRO A 204 -7.38 -27.36 14.76
C PRO A 204 -6.08 -27.71 15.50
N SER A 205 -4.95 -27.74 14.80
CA SER A 205 -3.64 -27.88 15.44
C SER A 205 -3.30 -26.65 16.27
N ASP A 206 -2.55 -26.82 17.36
CA ASP A 206 -1.99 -25.72 18.15
C ASP A 206 -0.47 -25.66 17.88
N PRO A 207 0.11 -24.50 17.51
CA PRO A 207 -0.50 -23.16 17.41
C PRO A 207 -1.00 -22.74 16.02
N ASP A 208 -0.79 -23.56 14.99
CA ASP A 208 -0.95 -23.15 13.58
C ASP A 208 -2.41 -23.09 13.09
N GLY A 209 -3.36 -23.64 13.84
CA GLY A 209 -4.77 -23.69 13.47
C GLY A 209 -5.11 -24.54 12.24
N LEU A 210 -4.25 -25.46 11.82
CA LEU A 210 -4.45 -26.33 10.65
C LEU A 210 -5.43 -27.47 10.94
N ILE A 211 -6.12 -27.97 9.91
CA ILE A 211 -7.02 -29.11 10.04
C ILE A 211 -6.22 -30.37 10.39
N THR A 212 -6.58 -31.04 11.49
CA THR A 212 -6.05 -32.36 11.85
C THR A 212 -7.17 -33.37 12.03
N PHE A 213 -6.91 -34.63 11.69
CA PHE A 213 -7.85 -35.75 11.86
C PHE A 213 -7.12 -37.09 12.00
N ALA A 214 -7.77 -38.06 12.63
CA ALA A 214 -7.20 -39.40 12.79
C ALA A 214 -7.36 -40.23 11.50
N VAL A 215 -6.30 -40.94 11.12
CA VAL A 215 -6.29 -41.93 10.04
C VAL A 215 -5.88 -43.28 10.65
N PRO A 216 -6.71 -44.34 10.52
CA PRO A 216 -6.35 -45.68 10.97
C PRO A 216 -5.19 -46.29 10.18
N ASP A 217 -4.64 -47.41 10.65
CA ASP A 217 -3.73 -48.23 9.86
C ASP A 217 -4.47 -48.95 8.72
N GLY A 218 -3.78 -49.12 7.60
CA GLY A 218 -4.31 -49.70 6.38
C GLY A 218 -4.32 -48.72 5.21
N ARG A 219 -5.04 -49.11 4.15
CA ARG A 219 -5.26 -48.30 2.96
C ARG A 219 -6.64 -47.65 3.02
N HIS A 220 -6.66 -46.33 2.94
CA HIS A 220 -7.86 -45.53 3.12
C HIS A 220 -8.02 -44.49 2.02
N THR A 221 -9.26 -44.18 1.69
CA THR A 221 -9.63 -43.03 0.88
C THR A 221 -10.09 -41.91 1.79
N ILE A 222 -9.33 -40.82 1.80
CA ILE A 222 -9.60 -39.63 2.59
C ILE A 222 -10.25 -38.60 1.67
N GLU A 223 -11.43 -38.13 2.05
CA GLU A 223 -12.12 -37.00 1.41
C GLU A 223 -12.14 -35.82 2.36
N VAL A 224 -11.69 -34.66 1.91
CA VAL A 224 -11.74 -33.39 2.65
C VAL A 224 -12.59 -32.43 1.84
N ALA A 225 -13.66 -31.87 2.39
CA ALA A 225 -14.50 -30.93 1.64
C ALA A 225 -15.05 -29.81 2.52
N PHE A 226 -15.20 -28.63 1.91
CA PHE A 226 -15.83 -27.48 2.52
C PHE A 226 -17.31 -27.42 2.13
N GLY A 227 -18.18 -27.43 3.13
CA GLY A 227 -19.63 -27.43 2.95
C GLY A 227 -20.34 -26.25 3.60
N GLU A 228 -21.66 -26.23 3.42
CA GLU A 228 -22.52 -25.25 4.06
C GLU A 228 -22.58 -25.41 5.58
N THR A 229 -22.71 -24.27 6.27
CA THR A 229 -22.98 -24.21 7.70
C THR A 229 -24.45 -23.82 7.92
N PRO A 230 -25.05 -24.17 9.08
CA PRO A 230 -26.42 -23.76 9.38
C PRO A 230 -26.62 -22.23 9.30
N LEU A 231 -25.61 -21.46 9.69
CA LEU A 231 -25.63 -20.01 9.61
C LEU A 231 -25.65 -19.50 8.16
N ARG A 232 -24.78 -20.05 7.30
CA ARG A 232 -24.73 -19.66 5.89
C ARG A 232 -26.00 -20.06 5.14
N TRP A 233 -26.51 -21.27 5.39
CA TRP A 233 -27.79 -21.71 4.85
C TRP A 233 -28.94 -20.77 5.22
N LEU A 234 -28.99 -20.28 6.47
CA LEU A 234 -30.00 -19.31 6.90
C LEU A 234 -29.81 -17.96 6.19
N ALA A 235 -28.57 -17.50 6.02
CA ALA A 235 -28.27 -16.25 5.31
C ALA A 235 -28.64 -16.33 3.81
N ASP A 236 -28.38 -17.46 3.17
CA ASP A 236 -28.77 -17.72 1.77
C ASP A 236 -30.30 -17.69 1.63
N MET A 237 -31.01 -18.36 2.55
CA MET A 237 -32.47 -18.36 2.58
C MET A 237 -33.03 -16.94 2.74
N LEU A 238 -32.52 -16.16 3.70
CA LEU A 238 -32.94 -14.76 3.92
C LEU A 238 -32.66 -13.88 2.69
N SER A 239 -31.54 -14.10 2.01
CA SER A 239 -31.19 -13.38 0.79
C SER A 239 -32.14 -13.72 -0.36
N LEU A 240 -32.46 -15.00 -0.55
CA LEU A 240 -33.43 -15.46 -1.54
C LEU A 240 -34.85 -14.93 -1.25
N LEU A 241 -35.27 -14.94 0.01
CA LEU A 241 -36.56 -14.37 0.42
C LEU A 241 -36.62 -12.86 0.19
N SER A 242 -35.53 -12.15 0.46
CA SER A 242 -35.42 -10.70 0.20
C SER A 242 -35.48 -10.39 -1.29
N LEU A 243 -34.81 -11.18 -2.13
CA LEU A 243 -34.87 -11.06 -3.59
C LEU A 243 -36.29 -11.35 -4.11
N ALA A 244 -36.93 -12.41 -3.63
CA ALA A 244 -38.30 -12.75 -4.00
C ALA A 244 -39.27 -11.63 -3.60
N LEU A 245 -39.13 -11.07 -2.39
CA LEU A 245 -39.94 -9.94 -1.94
C LEU A 245 -39.71 -8.70 -2.82
N LEU A 246 -38.46 -8.40 -3.19
CA LEU A 246 -38.14 -7.30 -4.08
C LEU A 246 -38.82 -7.49 -5.46
N ILE A 247 -38.74 -8.69 -6.04
CA ILE A 247 -39.41 -9.02 -7.30
C ILE A 247 -40.92 -8.84 -7.17
N VAL A 248 -41.54 -9.32 -6.07
CA VAL A 248 -42.99 -9.15 -5.83
C VAL A 248 -43.37 -7.66 -5.72
N ILE A 249 -42.58 -6.86 -5.01
CA ILE A 249 -42.79 -5.40 -4.90
C ILE A 249 -42.72 -4.76 -6.28
N LEU A 250 -41.67 -5.05 -7.06
CA LEU A 250 -41.49 -4.51 -8.40
C LEU A 250 -42.60 -4.96 -9.37
N TRP A 251 -43.12 -6.17 -9.19
CA TRP A 251 -44.21 -6.71 -10.02
C TRP A 251 -45.59 -6.15 -9.63
N ARG A 252 -45.85 -5.90 -8.35
CA ARG A 252 -47.14 -5.34 -7.86
C ARG A 252 -47.22 -3.82 -7.90
N ALA A 253 -46.09 -3.11 -7.79
CA ALA A 253 -46.02 -1.65 -7.86
C ALA A 253 -46.74 -1.07 -9.09
N PRO A 254 -46.57 -1.59 -10.33
CA PRO A 254 -47.31 -1.07 -11.49
C PRO A 254 -48.82 -1.36 -11.46
N HIS A 255 -49.26 -2.42 -10.78
CA HIS A 255 -50.66 -2.88 -10.82
C HIS A 255 -51.55 -2.11 -9.82
N HIS A 256 -51.05 -1.82 -8.62
CA HIS A 256 -51.80 -1.10 -7.57
C HIS A 256 -51.87 0.42 -7.81
N LEU A 257 -50.84 0.98 -8.45
CA LEU A 257 -50.82 2.39 -8.87
C LEU A 257 -51.76 2.63 -10.07
N TRP A 258 -52.03 1.60 -10.89
CA TRP A 258 -52.99 1.65 -11.99
C TRP A 258 -54.45 1.66 -11.51
N GLN A 259 -54.83 0.78 -10.57
CA GLN A 259 -56.20 0.71 -10.04
C GLN A 259 -56.65 1.98 -9.30
N ARG A 260 -55.76 2.64 -8.56
CA ARG A 260 -56.10 3.91 -7.88
C ARG A 260 -56.29 5.10 -8.83
N CYS A 261 -55.82 5.00 -10.08
CA CYS A 261 -56.11 5.99 -11.12
C CYS A 261 -57.49 5.76 -11.75
N GLU A 262 -57.90 4.50 -11.95
CA GLU A 262 -59.25 4.16 -12.43
C GLU A 262 -60.33 4.55 -11.40
N GLU A 263 -60.14 4.25 -10.11
CA GLU A 263 -61.14 4.60 -9.07
C GLU A 263 -61.25 6.12 -8.82
N ALA A 264 -60.17 6.89 -9.00
CA ALA A 264 -60.19 8.35 -8.86
C ALA A 264 -60.87 9.06 -10.05
N GLU A 265 -61.05 8.38 -11.18
CA GLU A 265 -61.77 8.89 -12.36
C GLU A 265 -63.30 8.77 -12.18
N GLU A 266 -63.78 7.84 -11.34
CA GLU A 266 -65.20 7.56 -11.17
C GLU A 266 -65.90 8.44 -10.10
N GLU A 267 -65.14 9.03 -9.16
CA GLU A 267 -65.70 9.77 -8.01
C GLU A 267 -65.68 11.32 -8.15
N VAL A 268 -65.16 11.88 -9.24
CA VAL A 268 -65.07 13.35 -9.42
C VAL A 268 -65.86 13.83 -10.65
N THR A 269 -67.15 14.02 -10.45
CA THR A 269 -67.98 14.88 -11.31
C THR A 269 -67.89 16.34 -10.86
N ALA A 270 -67.55 17.22 -11.82
CA ALA A 270 -67.79 18.66 -11.91
C ALA A 270 -66.90 19.66 -11.11
N ASP A 271 -66.26 20.54 -11.90
CA ASP A 271 -65.87 21.93 -11.62
C ASP A 271 -64.48 22.32 -11.07
N LEU A 272 -63.53 21.41 -10.89
CA LEU A 272 -62.12 21.78 -10.74
C LEU A 272 -61.25 20.99 -11.72
N CYS A 273 -60.84 21.65 -12.82
CA CYS A 273 -59.77 21.17 -13.70
C CYS A 273 -58.46 21.04 -12.91
N VAL A 274 -58.30 19.93 -12.19
CA VAL A 274 -57.00 19.42 -11.78
C VAL A 274 -56.44 18.66 -12.99
N PRO A 275 -55.22 18.93 -13.47
CA PRO A 275 -54.62 18.17 -14.56
C PRO A 275 -54.17 16.79 -14.06
N SER A 276 -55.13 15.92 -13.74
CA SER A 276 -54.96 14.55 -13.24
C SER A 276 -54.74 13.56 -14.39
N CYS A 277 -53.75 13.82 -15.26
CA CYS A 277 -53.34 12.89 -16.34
C CYS A 277 -51.86 13.08 -16.77
N LEU A 278 -50.99 13.61 -15.91
CA LEU A 278 -49.55 13.76 -16.22
C LEU A 278 -48.69 12.51 -15.93
N LEU A 279 -49.29 11.37 -15.57
CA LEU A 279 -48.59 10.09 -15.47
C LEU A 279 -48.84 9.24 -16.71
N ARG A 280 -48.41 9.74 -17.88
CA ARG A 280 -48.06 8.85 -19.00
C ARG A 280 -46.99 7.87 -18.51
N SER A 281 -47.23 6.58 -18.77
CA SER A 281 -46.46 5.40 -18.35
C SER A 281 -45.07 5.69 -17.74
N PRO A 282 -44.91 5.64 -16.40
CA PRO A 282 -43.62 5.69 -15.74
C PRO A 282 -42.63 4.64 -16.28
N SER A 283 -43.13 3.55 -16.86
CA SER A 283 -42.34 2.47 -17.46
C SER A 283 -41.54 2.90 -18.70
N GLN A 284 -42.08 3.74 -19.59
CA GLN A 284 -41.33 4.16 -20.79
C GLN A 284 -40.20 5.12 -20.43
N ILE A 285 -40.43 6.13 -19.59
CA ILE A 285 -39.39 7.08 -19.17
C ILE A 285 -38.28 6.37 -18.37
N ALA A 286 -38.65 5.46 -17.46
CA ALA A 286 -37.67 4.63 -16.73
C ALA A 286 -36.85 3.73 -17.66
N THR A 287 -37.47 3.16 -18.71
CA THR A 287 -36.77 2.32 -19.70
C THR A 287 -35.80 3.14 -20.53
N HIS A 288 -36.17 4.33 -21.00
CA HIS A 288 -35.25 5.22 -21.73
C HIS A 288 -34.06 5.68 -20.87
N TRP A 289 -34.27 5.87 -19.56
CA TRP A 289 -33.20 6.18 -18.60
C TRP A 289 -32.24 5.02 -18.39
N LEU A 290 -32.76 3.80 -18.23
CA LEU A 290 -31.92 2.60 -18.13
C LEU A 290 -31.05 2.45 -19.38
N TRP A 291 -31.62 2.65 -20.56
CA TRP A 291 -30.86 2.65 -21.82
C TRP A 291 -29.85 3.81 -21.90
N ALA A 292 -30.22 5.02 -21.50
CA ALA A 292 -29.30 6.16 -21.49
C ALA A 292 -28.13 5.95 -20.53
N LEU A 293 -28.37 5.43 -19.32
CA LEU A 293 -27.32 5.08 -18.36
C LEU A 293 -26.44 3.95 -18.87
N LEU A 294 -27.02 2.92 -19.49
CA LEU A 294 -26.28 1.84 -20.13
C LEU A 294 -25.39 2.37 -21.25
N VAL A 295 -25.93 3.20 -22.14
CA VAL A 295 -25.18 3.81 -23.25
C VAL A 295 -24.06 4.71 -22.74
N VAL A 296 -24.32 5.55 -21.74
CA VAL A 296 -23.29 6.42 -21.13
C VAL A 296 -22.22 5.58 -20.43
N GLY A 297 -22.61 4.53 -19.70
CA GLY A 297 -21.67 3.60 -19.08
C GLY A 297 -20.79 2.89 -20.11
N LEU A 298 -21.38 2.36 -21.18
CA LEU A 298 -20.65 1.73 -22.29
C LEU A 298 -19.74 2.73 -23.01
N LEU A 299 -20.21 3.96 -23.25
CA LEU A 299 -19.43 5.03 -23.88
C LEU A 299 -18.25 5.44 -22.99
N LEU A 300 -18.45 5.58 -21.69
CA LEU A 300 -17.37 5.84 -20.72
C LEU A 300 -16.31 4.73 -20.75
N LEU A 301 -16.72 3.46 -20.77
CA LEU A 301 -15.80 2.32 -20.91
C LEU A 301 -15.07 2.33 -22.25
N THR A 302 -15.76 2.66 -23.34
CA THR A 302 -15.21 2.70 -24.69
C THR A 302 -14.22 3.85 -24.85
N VAL A 303 -14.54 5.03 -24.33
CA VAL A 303 -13.67 6.22 -24.27
C VAL A 303 -12.43 5.92 -23.44
N LYS A 304 -12.59 5.30 -22.26
CA LYS A 304 -11.46 4.85 -21.46
C LYS A 304 -10.55 3.93 -22.29
N TRP A 305 -11.10 2.86 -22.87
CA TRP A 305 -10.30 1.86 -23.58
C TRP A 305 -9.62 2.39 -24.85
N LEU A 306 -10.32 3.19 -25.66
CA LEU A 306 -9.81 3.69 -26.94
C LEU A 306 -8.93 4.94 -26.83
N LEU A 307 -9.16 5.79 -25.81
CA LEU A 307 -8.45 7.07 -25.67
C LEU A 307 -7.52 7.07 -24.46
N VAL A 308 -8.02 6.68 -23.28
CA VAL A 308 -7.27 6.81 -22.02
C VAL A 308 -6.22 5.70 -21.90
N ASP A 309 -6.61 4.44 -22.06
CA ASP A 309 -5.71 3.28 -21.94
C ASP A 309 -4.61 3.31 -23.03
N GLN A 310 -4.90 3.91 -24.19
CA GLN A 310 -3.93 4.09 -25.28
C GLN A 310 -2.95 5.26 -25.04
N GLY A 311 -3.12 6.03 -23.96
CA GLY A 311 -2.25 7.15 -23.62
C GLY A 311 -2.52 8.44 -24.41
N PHE A 312 -3.66 8.56 -25.09
CA PHE A 312 -4.03 9.73 -25.90
C PHE A 312 -4.69 10.86 -25.09
N THR A 313 -4.73 10.77 -23.75
CA THR A 313 -5.43 11.75 -22.91
C THR A 313 -4.59 12.22 -21.72
N PRO A 314 -4.85 13.43 -21.17
CA PRO A 314 -4.19 13.89 -19.95
C PRO A 314 -4.55 13.06 -18.69
N LEU A 315 -5.57 12.20 -18.78
CA LEU A 315 -6.04 11.39 -17.65
C LEU A 315 -5.16 10.15 -17.39
N HIS A 316 -4.38 9.75 -18.39
CA HIS A 316 -3.43 8.65 -18.30
C HIS A 316 -2.32 8.91 -19.30
N HIS A 317 -1.15 9.28 -18.77
CA HIS A 317 0.04 9.51 -19.57
C HIS A 317 1.04 8.40 -19.29
N ASN A 318 1.38 7.63 -20.32
CA ASN A 318 2.51 6.71 -20.25
C ASN A 318 3.76 7.59 -20.29
N GLY A 319 4.33 7.85 -19.12
CA GLY A 319 5.51 8.71 -18.99
C GLY A 319 6.68 8.29 -19.88
N LEU A 320 6.80 6.99 -20.20
CA LEU A 320 7.81 6.46 -21.12
C LEU A 320 7.25 6.38 -22.55
N ALA A 321 7.57 7.36 -23.39
CA ALA A 321 7.22 7.38 -24.81
C ALA A 321 8.50 7.48 -25.65
N ALA A 322 8.67 6.60 -26.65
CA ALA A 322 9.83 6.59 -27.54
C ALA A 322 11.21 6.47 -26.85
N GLY A 323 11.26 5.93 -25.62
CA GLY A 323 12.50 5.81 -24.85
C GLY A 323 12.95 7.11 -24.18
N GLU A 324 12.06 8.08 -24.01
CA GLU A 324 12.29 9.28 -23.21
C GLU A 324 11.15 9.45 -22.20
N TRP A 325 11.46 9.96 -21.02
CA TRP A 325 10.47 10.31 -20.01
C TRP A 325 10.39 11.83 -19.88
N ALA A 326 9.42 12.42 -20.59
CA ALA A 326 9.35 13.86 -20.83
C ALA A 326 9.16 14.73 -19.58
N ASP A 327 8.65 14.15 -18.49
CA ASP A 327 8.27 14.88 -17.26
C ASP A 327 9.27 14.74 -16.12
N LEU A 328 10.42 14.08 -16.31
CA LEU A 328 11.45 13.97 -15.27
C LEU A 328 12.41 15.17 -15.31
N PRO A 329 12.55 15.94 -14.21
CA PRO A 329 13.46 17.08 -14.15
C PRO A 329 14.94 16.71 -14.28
N VAL A 330 15.29 15.42 -14.18
CA VAL A 330 16.67 14.93 -14.20
C VAL A 330 16.79 13.77 -15.18
N ALA A 331 16.68 14.01 -16.49
CA ALA A 331 16.99 12.99 -17.50
C ALA A 331 18.50 12.74 -17.53
N SER A 332 18.99 11.84 -16.70
CA SER A 332 20.41 11.47 -16.71
C SER A 332 20.62 10.34 -17.72
N GLY A 333 21.48 10.53 -18.72
CA GLY A 333 22.03 9.43 -19.53
C GLY A 333 22.94 8.49 -18.72
N VAL A 334 22.75 8.45 -17.40
CA VAL A 334 23.64 7.82 -16.43
C VAL A 334 23.25 6.35 -16.26
N THR A 335 24.28 5.52 -16.27
CA THR A 335 24.16 4.08 -16.06
C THR A 335 25.06 3.63 -14.92
N PHE A 336 24.65 2.58 -14.25
CA PHE A 336 25.39 1.92 -13.18
C PHE A 336 25.76 0.54 -13.67
N GLY A 337 27.01 0.13 -13.47
CA GLY A 337 27.49 -1.15 -13.95
C GLY A 337 28.88 -1.52 -13.44
N ALA A 338 29.30 -2.73 -13.79
CA ALA A 338 30.67 -3.16 -13.60
C ALA A 338 31.51 -2.77 -14.84
N PRO A 339 32.85 -2.70 -14.74
CA PRO A 339 33.70 -2.45 -15.91
C PRO A 339 33.47 -3.40 -17.10
N SER A 340 33.04 -4.63 -16.83
CA SER A 340 32.68 -5.62 -17.85
C SER A 340 31.30 -5.40 -18.49
N ASN A 341 30.40 -4.70 -17.81
CA ASN A 341 29.06 -4.37 -18.29
C ASN A 341 28.63 -3.00 -17.71
N PRO A 342 29.03 -1.89 -18.36
CA PRO A 342 28.83 -0.54 -17.83
C PRO A 342 27.36 -0.10 -17.84
N THR A 343 26.52 -0.75 -18.65
CA THR A 343 25.10 -0.42 -18.84
C THR A 343 24.20 -1.47 -18.21
N LEU A 344 24.39 -1.77 -16.92
CA LEU A 344 23.60 -2.80 -16.23
C LEU A 344 22.23 -2.24 -15.79
N VAL A 345 22.24 -1.07 -15.16
CA VAL A 345 21.05 -0.36 -14.68
C VAL A 345 21.11 1.09 -15.15
N ARG A 346 20.00 1.63 -15.65
CA ARG A 346 19.86 3.04 -16.01
C ARG A 346 19.10 3.79 -14.91
N LEU A 347 19.59 4.98 -14.56
CA LEU A 347 18.85 5.96 -13.78
C LEU A 347 18.17 6.93 -14.74
N TRP A 348 16.84 6.95 -14.75
CA TRP A 348 16.08 7.90 -15.57
C TRP A 348 16.00 9.28 -14.96
N GLY A 349 16.07 9.37 -13.63
CA GLY A 349 15.96 10.63 -12.90
C GLY A 349 15.22 10.48 -11.58
N GLY A 350 14.72 11.60 -11.07
CA GLY A 350 13.90 11.64 -9.86
C GLY A 350 12.86 12.74 -9.89
N GLN A 351 11.89 12.66 -8.97
CA GLN A 351 10.95 13.76 -8.75
C GLN A 351 11.67 14.97 -8.15
N THR A 352 11.08 16.16 -8.28
CA THR A 352 11.58 17.34 -7.58
C THR A 352 11.55 17.11 -6.07
N TRP A 353 12.67 17.39 -5.40
CA TRP A 353 12.77 17.38 -3.94
C TRP A 353 12.97 18.80 -3.39
N PRO A 354 12.70 19.02 -2.09
CA PRO A 354 12.98 20.31 -1.45
C PRO A 354 14.45 20.70 -1.62
N THR A 355 14.74 21.99 -1.83
CA THR A 355 16.12 22.51 -1.82
C THR A 355 16.58 22.95 -0.43
N ALA A 356 15.68 22.94 0.55
CA ALA A 356 16.00 23.15 1.95
C ALA A 356 15.18 22.23 2.86
N VAL A 357 15.77 21.75 3.96
CA VAL A 357 15.12 20.89 4.95
C VAL A 357 15.55 21.25 6.38
N PRO A 358 14.62 21.34 7.35
CA PRO A 358 15.01 21.45 8.76
C PRO A 358 15.81 20.23 9.23
N ALA A 359 16.79 20.43 10.13
CA ALA A 359 17.63 19.36 10.65
C ALA A 359 16.86 18.23 11.39
N ASP A 360 15.62 18.49 11.82
CA ASP A 360 14.72 17.54 12.48
C ASP A 360 13.70 16.89 11.53
N GLN A 361 13.82 17.10 10.22
CA GLN A 361 12.92 16.52 9.21
C GLN A 361 13.69 15.68 8.19
N PRO A 362 13.14 14.53 7.77
CA PRO A 362 13.76 13.73 6.73
C PRO A 362 13.69 14.43 5.36
N LEU A 363 14.70 14.19 4.51
CA LEU A 363 14.70 14.63 3.12
C LEU A 363 14.11 13.53 2.22
N PRO A 364 12.94 13.74 1.59
CA PRO A 364 12.35 12.77 0.67
C PRO A 364 13.02 12.82 -0.70
N ILE A 365 13.37 11.65 -1.24
CA ILE A 365 13.94 11.48 -2.58
C ILE A 365 13.24 10.34 -3.30
N THR A 366 12.66 10.64 -4.46
CA THR A 366 12.06 9.64 -5.36
C THR A 366 12.89 9.51 -6.61
N LEU A 367 13.36 8.30 -6.92
CA LEU A 367 14.19 7.97 -8.08
C LEU A 367 13.51 6.92 -8.96
N TYR A 368 13.85 6.95 -10.25
CA TYR A 368 13.32 6.07 -11.27
C TYR A 368 14.43 5.34 -12.02
N TRP A 369 14.28 4.04 -12.12
CA TRP A 369 15.32 3.13 -12.58
C TRP A 369 14.80 2.18 -13.66
N GLN A 370 15.70 1.65 -14.47
CA GLN A 370 15.41 0.56 -15.38
C GLN A 370 16.59 -0.41 -15.41
N ALA A 371 16.30 -1.70 -15.22
CA ALA A 371 17.28 -2.75 -15.52
C ALA A 371 17.43 -2.86 -17.04
N LEU A 372 18.64 -2.76 -17.58
CA LEU A 372 18.85 -2.91 -19.03
C LEU A 372 19.07 -4.38 -19.44
N SER A 373 19.27 -5.25 -18.46
CA SER A 373 19.37 -6.71 -18.59
C SER A 373 18.92 -7.37 -17.28
N ALA A 374 18.66 -8.68 -17.30
CA ALA A 374 18.30 -9.42 -16.08
C ALA A 374 19.41 -9.31 -15.03
N LEU A 375 19.04 -8.97 -13.79
CA LEU A 375 19.99 -8.75 -12.71
C LEU A 375 20.14 -10.03 -11.88
N GLU A 376 21.35 -10.57 -11.82
CA GLU A 376 21.64 -11.80 -11.04
C GLU A 376 21.81 -11.52 -9.54
N LYS A 377 22.14 -10.27 -9.19
CA LYS A 377 22.38 -9.82 -7.81
C LYS A 377 21.32 -8.84 -7.36
N GLU A 378 21.08 -8.82 -6.06
CA GLU A 378 20.25 -7.79 -5.43
C GLU A 378 21.09 -6.55 -5.16
N TYR A 379 20.76 -5.44 -5.81
CA TYR A 379 21.37 -4.14 -5.61
C TYR A 379 20.51 -3.25 -4.73
N ARG A 380 21.14 -2.41 -3.92
CA ARG A 380 20.49 -1.47 -3.01
C ARG A 380 20.91 -0.04 -3.33
N VAL A 381 19.94 0.86 -3.26
CA VAL A 381 20.16 2.30 -3.42
C VAL A 381 20.80 2.84 -2.14
N GLY A 382 21.92 3.53 -2.27
CA GLY A 382 22.58 4.26 -1.19
C GLY A 382 22.47 5.75 -1.42
N LEU A 383 21.85 6.47 -0.49
CA LEU A 383 21.74 7.93 -0.49
C LEU A 383 22.43 8.47 0.76
N THR A 384 23.38 9.37 0.56
CA THR A 384 24.17 9.94 1.65
C THR A 384 24.20 11.44 1.55
N LEU A 385 23.92 12.10 2.67
CA LEU A 385 24.14 13.53 2.83
C LEU A 385 25.58 13.74 3.28
N VAL A 386 26.34 14.57 2.57
CA VAL A 386 27.74 14.84 2.90
C VAL A 386 28.07 16.32 2.91
N ASP A 387 29.02 16.73 3.73
CA ASP A 387 29.52 18.11 3.76
C ASP A 387 30.71 18.33 2.81
N GLU A 388 31.27 19.54 2.80
CA GLU A 388 32.44 19.91 2.01
C GLU A 388 33.71 19.10 2.34
N SER A 389 33.81 18.56 3.56
CA SER A 389 34.92 17.69 3.97
C SER A 389 34.71 16.23 3.56
N GLY A 390 33.53 15.89 3.03
CA GLY A 390 33.12 14.54 2.69
C GLY A 390 32.60 13.73 3.88
N ALA A 391 32.38 14.36 5.05
CA ALA A 391 31.80 13.72 6.22
C ALA A 391 30.33 13.39 5.96
N ARG A 392 29.85 12.27 6.50
CA ARG A 392 28.46 11.82 6.32
C ARG A 392 27.55 12.37 7.41
N TRP A 393 26.46 13.02 7.02
CA TRP A 393 25.47 13.65 7.90
C TRP A 393 24.07 13.02 7.87
N SER A 394 23.95 11.83 7.26
CA SER A 394 22.71 11.05 7.25
C SER A 394 22.87 9.67 7.91
N SER A 395 21.75 9.07 8.32
CA SER A 395 21.67 7.66 8.77
C SER A 395 22.07 6.68 7.66
N THR A 396 22.66 5.53 8.03
CA THR A 396 22.92 4.35 7.16
C THR A 396 21.65 3.71 6.64
N ASP A 397 20.61 3.72 7.46
CA ASP A 397 19.37 3.03 7.17
C ASP A 397 18.41 4.01 6.51
N LEU A 398 18.25 3.87 5.20
CA LEU A 398 17.21 4.60 4.47
C LEU A 398 15.87 3.99 4.81
N ARG A 399 14.88 4.86 5.04
CA ARG A 399 13.49 4.43 5.25
C ARG A 399 12.70 4.59 3.97
N ASP A 400 11.81 3.66 3.70
CA ASP A 400 10.82 3.83 2.63
C ASP A 400 9.83 4.93 3.01
N ASP A 401 9.40 5.73 2.02
CA ASP A 401 8.27 6.62 2.23
C ASP A 401 7.02 5.80 2.55
N ARG A 402 6.32 6.17 3.63
CA ARG A 402 5.17 5.43 4.19
C ARG A 402 4.06 5.19 3.16
N TRP A 403 3.90 6.09 2.20
CA TRP A 403 2.83 6.03 1.21
C TRP A 403 3.28 5.41 -0.12
N SER A 404 4.54 5.00 -0.19
CA SER A 404 5.12 4.31 -1.34
C SER A 404 5.32 2.83 -1.02
N ARG A 405 4.94 1.96 -1.96
CA ARG A 405 5.46 0.59 -1.97
C ARG A 405 6.73 0.63 -2.82
N GLY A 406 7.89 0.42 -2.20
CA GLY A 406 9.17 0.34 -2.91
C GLY A 406 9.14 -0.75 -3.98
N ALA A 407 9.97 -0.58 -5.01
CA ALA A 407 10.16 -1.62 -6.03
C ALA A 407 10.55 -2.97 -5.38
N PRO A 408 10.18 -4.12 -5.99
CA PRO A 408 10.64 -5.43 -5.53
C PRO A 408 12.17 -5.53 -5.57
N PRO A 409 12.79 -6.58 -5.00
CA PRO A 409 14.22 -6.83 -5.15
C PRO A 409 14.67 -6.70 -6.60
N THR A 410 15.85 -6.13 -6.85
CA THR A 410 16.30 -5.79 -8.22
C THR A 410 16.40 -7.00 -9.13
N THR A 411 16.58 -8.20 -8.58
CA THR A 411 16.55 -9.47 -9.33
C THR A 411 15.21 -9.76 -10.00
N ALA A 412 14.13 -9.15 -9.51
CA ALA A 412 12.79 -9.26 -10.07
C ALA A 412 12.42 -8.09 -11.00
N TRP A 413 13.35 -7.18 -11.32
CA TRP A 413 13.09 -6.06 -12.22
C TRP A 413 13.07 -6.52 -13.67
N PRO A 414 11.93 -6.42 -14.38
CA PRO A 414 11.88 -6.78 -15.78
C PRO A 414 12.54 -5.68 -16.64
N PRO A 415 13.32 -6.02 -17.69
CA PRO A 415 14.09 -5.02 -18.44
C PRO A 415 13.26 -3.98 -19.22
N ASP A 416 11.99 -4.28 -19.47
CA ASP A 416 11.04 -3.45 -20.22
C ASP A 416 10.20 -2.52 -19.32
N GLN A 417 10.44 -2.50 -18.00
CA GLN A 417 9.70 -1.67 -17.06
C GLN A 417 10.59 -0.74 -16.24
N ILE A 418 9.93 0.20 -15.57
CA ILE A 418 10.55 1.17 -14.66
C ILE A 418 10.29 0.74 -13.23
N ALA A 419 11.34 0.78 -12.41
CA ALA A 419 11.23 0.69 -10.96
C ALA A 419 11.27 2.08 -10.33
N GLN A 420 10.37 2.35 -9.38
CA GLN A 420 10.39 3.56 -8.55
C GLN A 420 10.91 3.22 -7.15
N THR A 421 11.80 4.05 -6.62
CA THR A 421 12.24 4.01 -5.21
C THR A 421 11.98 5.35 -4.57
N ALA A 422 11.14 5.41 -3.53
CA ALA A 422 10.87 6.62 -2.76
C ALA A 422 11.41 6.44 -1.34
N LEU A 423 12.49 7.15 -1.03
CA LEU A 423 13.32 6.96 0.15
C LEU A 423 13.39 8.25 0.97
N LEU A 424 13.47 8.10 2.28
CA LEU A 424 13.67 9.17 3.24
C LEU A 424 15.11 9.11 3.75
N ILE A 425 15.85 10.20 3.56
CA ILE A 425 17.16 10.39 4.17
C ILE A 425 16.94 11.03 5.55
N ASP A 426 17.18 10.28 6.61
CA ASP A 426 17.19 10.82 7.97
C ASP A 426 18.51 11.51 8.24
N LEU A 427 18.43 12.78 8.65
CA LEU A 427 19.59 13.55 9.08
C LEU A 427 20.00 13.09 10.48
N LEU A 428 21.30 13.16 10.76
CA LEU A 428 21.81 12.84 12.09
C LEU A 428 21.35 13.90 13.09
N GLU A 429 21.02 13.49 14.31
CA GLU A 429 20.67 14.44 15.36
C GLU A 429 21.81 15.44 15.61
N GLY A 430 21.43 16.72 15.73
CA GLY A 430 22.38 17.83 15.88
C GLY A 430 23.10 18.23 14.60
N THR A 431 22.66 17.77 13.41
CA THR A 431 23.21 18.23 12.12
C THR A 431 23.18 19.77 12.03
N PRO A 432 24.33 20.45 11.89
CA PRO A 432 24.39 21.90 11.80
C PRO A 432 23.67 22.43 10.55
N PRO A 433 23.08 23.63 10.59
CA PRO A 433 22.59 24.30 9.41
C PRO A 433 23.74 24.62 8.46
N GLY A 434 23.50 24.49 7.16
CA GLY A 434 24.54 24.68 6.14
C GLY A 434 24.20 24.01 4.83
N THR A 435 25.12 24.07 3.88
CA THR A 435 24.97 23.45 2.56
C THR A 435 25.61 22.07 2.56
N TYR A 436 24.86 21.07 2.10
CA TYR A 436 25.30 19.69 2.01
C TYR A 436 25.04 19.14 0.60
N GLU A 437 25.84 18.18 0.18
CA GLU A 437 25.68 17.47 -1.08
C GLU A 437 24.93 16.15 -0.85
N VAL A 438 23.98 15.84 -1.74
CA VAL A 438 23.34 14.53 -1.78
C VAL A 438 24.07 13.66 -2.79
N ARG A 439 24.65 12.55 -2.31
CA ARG A 439 25.31 11.55 -3.15
C ARG A 439 24.49 10.28 -3.26
N LEU A 440 24.41 9.77 -4.48
CA LEU A 440 23.74 8.52 -4.84
C LEU A 440 24.77 7.44 -5.18
N SER A 441 24.51 6.22 -4.74
CA SER A 441 25.23 5.01 -5.11
C SER A 441 24.23 3.86 -5.32
N LEU A 442 24.66 2.86 -6.08
CA LEU A 442 23.97 1.59 -6.21
C LEU A 442 24.97 0.49 -5.89
N PHE A 443 24.72 -0.34 -4.89
CA PHE A 443 25.70 -1.33 -4.40
C PHE A 443 25.09 -2.71 -4.26
N ASP A 444 25.92 -3.75 -4.38
CA ASP A 444 25.52 -5.13 -4.16
C ASP A 444 25.18 -5.35 -2.68
N ARG A 445 23.98 -5.84 -2.38
CA ARG A 445 23.47 -6.04 -1.01
C ARG A 445 24.35 -6.98 -0.18
N GLU A 446 24.94 -8.01 -0.80
CA GLU A 446 25.70 -9.03 -0.08
C GLU A 446 27.15 -8.57 0.18
N SER A 447 27.81 -8.03 -0.84
CA SER A 447 29.22 -7.64 -0.75
C SER A 447 29.45 -6.20 -0.32
N PHE A 448 28.39 -5.38 -0.27
CA PHE A 448 28.44 -3.92 -0.06
C PHE A 448 29.32 -3.16 -1.08
N MET A 449 29.70 -3.80 -2.18
CA MET A 449 30.52 -3.17 -3.22
C MET A 449 29.66 -2.27 -4.11
N PRO A 450 30.01 -0.98 -4.28
CA PRO A 450 29.30 -0.07 -5.16
C PRO A 450 29.57 -0.42 -6.63
N LEU A 451 28.54 -0.24 -7.47
CA LEU A 451 28.68 -0.19 -8.92
C LEU A 451 29.31 1.13 -9.33
N THR A 452 30.00 1.11 -10.48
CA THR A 452 30.55 2.32 -11.09
C THR A 452 29.44 3.06 -11.83
N VAL A 453 29.40 4.38 -11.63
CA VAL A 453 28.56 5.33 -12.36
C VAL A 453 29.24 5.67 -13.69
N TYR A 454 28.47 5.63 -14.77
CA TYR A 454 28.88 5.98 -16.12
C TYR A 454 28.00 7.08 -16.68
N GLU A 455 28.61 8.13 -17.23
CA GLU A 455 27.93 9.19 -17.98
C GLU A 455 28.50 9.24 -19.39
N GLU A 456 27.64 9.10 -20.41
CA GLU A 456 28.06 8.99 -21.82
C GLU A 456 29.16 7.92 -22.07
N GLY A 457 29.16 6.86 -21.26
CA GLY A 457 30.13 5.76 -21.32
C GLY A 457 31.46 6.01 -20.58
N GLN A 458 31.67 7.19 -19.98
CA GLN A 458 32.84 7.49 -19.16
C GLN A 458 32.60 7.14 -17.69
N PRO A 459 33.52 6.42 -17.00
CA PRO A 459 33.38 6.12 -15.58
C PRO A 459 33.63 7.37 -14.73
N LEU A 460 32.67 7.73 -13.87
CA LEU A 460 32.78 8.86 -12.94
C LEU A 460 33.25 8.44 -11.54
N GLY A 461 32.99 7.19 -11.16
CA GLY A 461 33.29 6.66 -9.83
C GLY A 461 32.08 5.97 -9.20
N PRO A 462 32.12 5.64 -7.89
CA PRO A 462 31.05 4.90 -7.22
C PRO A 462 29.85 5.77 -6.79
N TYR A 463 29.94 7.10 -6.94
CA TYR A 463 28.92 8.04 -6.50
C TYR A 463 28.51 8.99 -7.61
N LEU A 464 27.21 9.27 -7.70
CA LEU A 464 26.62 10.33 -8.51
C LEU A 464 26.19 11.48 -7.59
N SER A 465 26.59 12.71 -7.91
CA SER A 465 26.07 13.90 -7.23
C SER A 465 24.66 14.21 -7.73
N LEU A 466 23.69 14.21 -6.83
CA LEU A 466 22.30 14.57 -7.16
C LEU A 466 22.03 16.08 -7.04
N GLY A 467 22.88 16.80 -6.29
CA GLY A 467 22.76 18.23 -6.06
C GLY A 467 22.99 18.62 -4.61
N GLN A 468 22.82 19.91 -4.32
CA GLN A 468 23.00 20.47 -2.98
C GLN A 468 21.66 20.75 -2.30
N ILE A 469 21.65 20.66 -0.97
CA ILE A 469 20.53 20.94 -0.08
C ILE A 469 20.98 21.87 1.03
N GLU A 470 20.15 22.85 1.37
CA GLU A 470 20.33 23.70 2.55
C GLU A 470 19.66 23.04 3.78
N VAL A 471 20.45 22.65 4.76
CA VAL A 471 19.93 22.23 6.07
C VAL A 471 19.67 23.47 6.91
N GLN A 472 18.44 23.58 7.42
CA GLN A 472 17.97 24.69 8.26
C GLN A 472 17.97 24.29 9.74
N PRO A 473 17.93 25.26 10.67
CA PRO A 473 17.73 24.96 12.09
C PRO A 473 16.49 24.08 12.33
N PRO A 474 16.53 23.18 13.32
CA PRO A 474 15.41 22.28 13.60
C PRO A 474 14.17 23.08 14.03
N LYS A 475 12.97 22.63 13.63
CA LYS A 475 11.71 23.29 14.03
C LYS A 475 11.41 23.09 15.52
N GLN A 476 11.79 21.94 16.06
CA GLN A 476 11.69 21.65 17.48
C GLN A 476 13.11 21.45 18.04
N PRO A 477 13.48 22.18 19.11
CA PRO A 477 14.77 21.94 19.77
C PRO A 477 14.83 20.48 20.23
N THR A 478 15.88 19.77 19.86
CA THR A 478 16.11 18.41 20.35
C THR A 478 16.18 18.44 21.88
N ALA A 479 15.27 17.71 22.53
CA ALA A 479 15.28 17.58 23.97
C ALA A 479 16.55 16.85 24.39
N VAL A 480 17.46 17.53 25.08
CA VAL A 480 18.68 16.91 25.57
C VAL A 480 18.33 16.13 26.84
N SER A 481 18.09 14.83 26.68
CA SER A 481 17.76 13.94 27.81
C SER A 481 18.98 13.66 28.71
N ASP A 482 20.18 13.93 28.22
CA ASP A 482 21.41 13.56 28.90
C ASP A 482 22.02 14.69 29.73
N THR A 483 22.57 14.31 30.88
CA THR A 483 23.35 15.24 31.72
C THR A 483 24.69 15.48 31.03
N PRO A 484 25.12 16.73 30.82
CA PRO A 484 26.39 16.99 30.14
C PRO A 484 27.56 16.42 30.96
N LEU A 485 28.53 15.80 30.28
CA LEU A 485 29.79 15.32 30.88
C LEU A 485 30.61 16.49 31.44
N PHE A 486 30.53 17.63 30.75
CA PHE A 486 31.15 18.88 31.15
C PHE A 486 30.24 20.04 30.75
N ALA A 487 30.06 21.01 31.63
CA ALA A 487 29.33 22.23 31.29
C ALA A 487 30.00 23.45 31.92
N SER A 488 30.16 24.49 31.11
CA SER A 488 30.52 25.85 31.54
C SER A 488 29.32 26.79 31.41
N ASP A 489 29.54 28.08 31.62
CA ASP A 489 28.53 29.12 31.39
C ASP A 489 28.21 29.33 29.89
N GLU A 490 29.11 28.90 29.00
CA GLU A 490 28.99 29.13 27.55
C GLU A 490 28.65 27.84 26.79
N ILE A 491 29.29 26.71 27.12
CA ILE A 491 29.20 25.45 26.39
C ILE A 491 28.86 24.29 27.33
N ALA A 492 28.02 23.36 26.87
CA ALA A 492 27.85 22.06 27.49
C ALA A 492 28.26 20.97 26.51
N PHE A 493 29.03 20.00 26.97
CA PHE A 493 29.55 18.88 26.22
C PHE A 493 28.91 17.59 26.73
N TYR A 494 28.29 16.83 25.83
CA TYR A 494 27.51 15.63 26.16
C TYR A 494 28.28 14.35 25.86
N GLY A 495 29.23 14.37 24.93
CA GLY A 495 30.02 13.20 24.60
C GLY A 495 30.77 13.30 23.29
N SER A 496 31.60 12.29 23.07
CA SER A 496 32.28 12.07 21.80
C SER A 496 32.22 10.61 21.39
N TYR A 497 32.38 10.37 20.09
CA TYR A 497 32.45 9.05 19.51
C TYR A 497 33.49 9.04 18.38
N LEU A 498 34.35 8.03 18.35
CA LEU A 498 35.26 7.75 17.24
C LEU A 498 34.62 6.69 16.33
N ASP A 499 34.68 6.89 15.02
CA ASP A 499 34.11 5.93 14.05
C ASP A 499 34.76 4.54 14.09
N ARG A 500 36.00 4.46 14.57
CA ARG A 500 36.77 3.22 14.73
C ARG A 500 37.75 3.30 15.90
N SER A 501 38.11 2.14 16.45
CA SER A 501 39.09 2.02 17.54
C SER A 501 40.52 1.67 17.07
N GLY A 502 40.70 1.37 15.79
CA GLY A 502 41.99 1.01 15.19
C GLY A 502 42.02 1.37 13.71
N THR A 503 43.18 1.78 13.21
CA THR A 503 43.34 2.34 11.87
C THR A 503 44.74 2.06 11.33
N ALA A 504 44.91 2.01 10.00
CA ALA A 504 46.23 1.95 9.39
C ALA A 504 46.83 3.37 9.25
N PRO A 505 48.17 3.52 9.18
CA PRO A 505 48.79 4.81 8.88
C PRO A 505 48.27 5.39 7.56
N GLY A 506 47.91 6.67 7.56
CA GLY A 506 47.31 7.37 6.41
C GLY A 506 45.78 7.31 6.33
N ASP A 507 45.11 6.50 7.17
CA ASP A 507 43.65 6.50 7.25
C ASP A 507 43.11 7.75 7.96
N ILE A 508 41.90 8.16 7.59
CA ILE A 508 41.14 9.21 8.26
C ILE A 508 40.26 8.58 9.34
N VAL A 509 40.38 9.06 10.57
CA VAL A 509 39.51 8.70 11.70
C VAL A 509 38.55 9.85 11.97
N TRP A 510 37.26 9.56 12.12
CA TRP A 510 36.24 10.59 12.37
C TRP A 510 35.92 10.70 13.85
N LEU A 511 36.11 11.89 14.40
CA LEU A 511 35.66 12.23 15.74
C LEU A 511 34.35 12.99 15.66
N SER A 512 33.28 12.40 16.19
CA SER A 512 32.01 13.07 16.42
C SER A 512 31.98 13.67 17.82
N LEU A 513 31.60 14.95 17.93
CA LEU A 513 31.43 15.67 19.19
C LEU A 513 29.97 16.11 19.33
N PHE A 514 29.41 15.95 20.53
CA PHE A 514 28.05 16.39 20.88
C PHE A 514 28.10 17.49 21.94
N TRP A 515 27.56 18.65 21.62
CA TRP A 515 27.67 19.85 22.45
C TRP A 515 26.47 20.78 22.27
N SER A 516 26.27 21.72 23.19
CA SER A 516 25.27 22.78 23.08
C SER A 516 25.81 24.11 23.55
N LEU A 517 25.41 25.20 22.90
CA LEU A 517 25.69 26.55 23.37
C LEU A 517 24.55 27.09 24.23
N LYS A 518 24.92 27.81 25.29
CA LYS A 518 23.96 28.57 26.10
C LYS A 518 23.74 29.99 25.55
N GLN A 519 24.66 30.50 24.74
CA GLN A 519 24.63 31.81 24.07
C GLN A 519 25.31 31.71 22.69
N GLU A 520 24.94 32.57 21.73
CA GLU A 520 25.59 32.64 20.41
C GLU A 520 27.02 33.20 20.55
N VAL A 521 27.98 32.32 20.83
CA VAL A 521 29.41 32.67 20.92
C VAL A 521 30.19 31.66 20.09
N GLY A 522 30.94 32.14 19.10
CA GLY A 522 31.88 31.30 18.38
C GLY A 522 32.99 30.84 19.31
N THR A 523 33.08 29.53 19.57
CA THR A 523 34.09 28.96 20.47
C THR A 523 35.16 28.25 19.65
N ALA A 524 36.41 28.64 19.86
CA ALA A 524 37.57 27.90 19.37
C ALA A 524 37.92 26.81 20.39
N VAL A 525 37.79 25.55 19.98
CA VAL A 525 38.19 24.38 20.76
C VAL A 525 39.52 23.86 20.21
N THR A 526 40.33 23.23 21.05
CA THR A 526 41.54 22.54 20.58
C THR A 526 41.40 21.05 20.83
N LEU A 527 41.65 20.25 19.79
CA LEU A 527 41.69 18.80 19.89
C LEU A 527 43.16 18.39 19.97
N SER A 528 43.55 17.63 20.99
CA SER A 528 44.92 17.12 21.12
C SER A 528 44.93 15.60 21.16
N LEU A 529 45.80 14.98 20.36
CA LEU A 529 46.11 13.55 20.43
C LEU A 529 47.20 13.31 21.47
N LEU A 530 46.94 12.38 22.39
CA LEU A 530 47.83 12.04 23.50
C LEU A 530 48.29 10.58 23.36
N ASP A 531 49.53 10.29 23.74
CA ASP A 531 50.01 8.91 23.91
C ASP A 531 49.57 8.32 25.27
N GLU A 532 49.88 7.04 25.52
CA GLU A 532 49.57 6.38 26.79
C GLU A 532 50.22 7.05 28.01
N ALA A 533 51.31 7.80 27.83
CA ALA A 533 52.00 8.53 28.89
C ALA A 533 51.41 9.94 29.10
N GLY A 534 50.41 10.35 28.31
CA GLY A 534 49.81 11.68 28.35
C GLY A 534 50.61 12.76 27.63
N THR A 535 51.59 12.39 26.80
CA THR A 535 52.34 13.31 25.96
C THR A 535 51.51 13.72 24.75
N VAL A 536 51.39 15.02 24.51
CA VAL A 536 50.69 15.54 23.32
C VAL A 536 51.53 15.25 22.08
N TRP A 537 50.98 14.46 21.17
CA TRP A 537 51.58 14.14 19.88
C TRP A 537 51.26 15.21 18.84
N GLN A 538 50.01 15.66 18.80
CA GLN A 538 49.55 16.69 17.86
C GLN A 538 48.32 17.41 18.40
N THR A 539 48.17 18.69 18.03
CA THR A 539 47.02 19.51 18.39
C THR A 539 46.45 20.18 17.14
N TRP A 540 45.12 20.23 17.05
CA TRP A 540 44.38 20.85 15.97
C TRP A 540 43.42 21.91 16.52
N PRO A 541 43.39 23.12 15.92
CA PRO A 541 42.32 24.06 16.18
C PRO A 541 41.02 23.56 15.55
N VAL A 542 39.94 23.57 16.33
CA VAL A 542 38.60 23.17 15.95
C VAL A 542 37.68 24.37 16.15
N THR A 543 37.10 24.86 15.07
CA THR A 543 36.08 25.91 15.16
C THR A 543 34.72 25.25 15.29
N LEU A 544 34.05 25.44 16.42
CA LEU A 544 32.66 25.05 16.53
C LEU A 544 31.79 26.12 15.86
N PRO A 545 30.84 25.74 14.98
CA PRO A 545 30.00 26.72 14.29
C PRO A 545 29.21 27.56 15.32
N ALA A 546 29.19 28.88 15.15
CA ALA A 546 28.43 29.77 16.02
C ALA A 546 26.93 29.60 15.72
N GLN A 547 26.28 28.67 16.42
CA GLN A 547 24.86 28.35 16.24
C GLN A 547 24.11 28.67 17.53
N GLY A 548 22.82 29.03 17.39
CA GLY A 548 21.94 29.36 18.51
C GLY A 548 21.79 28.22 19.53
N PRO A 549 21.08 28.46 20.64
CA PRO A 549 20.93 27.46 21.70
C PRO A 549 20.25 26.18 21.18
N GLY A 550 20.88 25.04 21.43
CA GLY A 550 20.43 23.74 20.93
C GLY A 550 21.52 22.66 21.02
N LEU A 551 21.17 21.40 20.81
CA LEU A 551 22.12 20.30 20.69
C LEU A 551 22.70 20.28 19.28
N TRP A 552 24.02 20.29 19.18
CA TRP A 552 24.77 20.31 17.95
C TRP A 552 25.78 19.16 17.89
N ARG A 553 26.02 18.71 16.67
CA ARG A 553 27.00 17.68 16.33
C ARG A 553 28.08 18.31 15.47
N SER A 554 29.33 17.91 15.70
CA SER A 554 30.45 18.23 14.81
C SER A 554 31.18 16.95 14.44
N GLN A 555 31.48 16.77 13.14
CA GLN A 555 32.30 15.67 12.66
C GLN A 555 33.62 16.23 12.17
N LEU A 556 34.72 15.72 12.71
CA LEU A 556 36.05 16.21 12.43
C LEU A 556 36.88 15.05 11.87
N PRO A 557 37.46 15.20 10.67
CA PRO A 557 38.42 14.24 10.19
C PRO A 557 39.72 14.42 10.98
N SER A 558 40.33 13.32 11.44
CA SER A 558 41.73 13.38 11.85
C SER A 558 42.56 13.66 10.60
N PRO A 559 43.40 14.70 10.57
CA PRO A 559 44.38 14.79 9.49
C PRO A 559 45.28 13.55 9.57
N CYS A 560 45.63 12.99 8.41
CA CYS A 560 46.29 11.68 8.26
C CYS A 560 47.35 11.44 9.35
N LEU A 561 47.18 10.36 10.12
CA LEU A 561 48.13 9.88 11.12
C LEU A 561 49.29 9.10 10.49
#